data_AF-L0GIQ3-F1
#
_entry.id   AF-L0GIQ3-F1
#
_cell.length_a   1.000
_cell.length_b   1.000
_cell.length_c   1.000
_cell.angle_alpha   90.00
_cell.angle_beta   90.00
_cell.angle_gamma   90.00
#
_symmetry.space_group_name_H-M   'P 1'
#
loop_
_entity.id
_entity.type
_entity.pdbx_description
1 polymer ?
#
loop_
_entity_poly.entity_id
_entity_poly.type
_entity_poly.pdbx_seq_one_letter_code
_entity_poly.pdbx_strand_id
1 'polypeptide(L)'
;MLFPYTYVPHQMEKMQAFIDFIFHEVWCKAPASGDYGLDLFLANPELHEVMTAFHYDDSNGAEFFSGHVERIYGFFSVLSDAQIRQFQQWYQGNNDLEKVCANDPATQLARYGDIAVNHKDLAVQLGTFFKGLYSQSLLNLVALRGKIGDIDDHYQMFVQANKAGKCPFCGVNDLLGEYHNKREAYDHYLPKALYPFNSINFRNLVPACHHCNSSYKTSKDPAYTPKDPARAVQRRAVFYPYKPAAQSIELQITLQHSDIAKLAPADITLHFGPAAVAEEIETWKDVYGIEERYKAKLCTESDGKAWLTQVLDEWKELGRDPQDFLQTLTFNTKKRPFTDCNFLKKPFLDACHQIGVL
;
A
#
# COMPACT_ATOMS: atom_id res chain seq x y z
N MET A 1 -4.73 -9.00 -1.08
CA MET A 1 -5.66 -8.07 -0.42
C MET A 1 -7.07 -8.54 -0.73
N LEU A 2 -8.03 -8.27 0.14
CA LEU A 2 -9.37 -8.86 0.07
C LEU A 2 -10.32 -8.08 -0.84
N PHE A 3 -10.13 -6.78 -0.99
CA PHE A 3 -10.94 -5.93 -1.87
C PHE A 3 -10.17 -4.64 -2.23
N PRO A 4 -10.29 -4.12 -3.47
CA PRO A 4 -9.65 -2.88 -3.89
C PRO A 4 -10.33 -1.66 -3.26
N TYR A 5 -9.58 -0.55 -3.22
CA TYR A 5 -10.13 0.77 -2.99
C TYR A 5 -10.65 1.39 -4.28
N THR A 6 -11.69 2.19 -4.16
CA THR A 6 -12.05 3.19 -5.16
C THR A 6 -11.02 4.31 -5.11
N TYR A 7 -10.33 4.56 -6.23
CA TYR A 7 -9.40 5.68 -6.34
C TYR A 7 -10.16 7.02 -6.30
N VAL A 8 -9.59 8.01 -5.62
CA VAL A 8 -10.19 9.34 -5.47
C VAL A 8 -9.25 10.39 -6.08
N PRO A 9 -9.57 10.94 -7.27
CA PRO A 9 -8.82 12.04 -7.83
C PRO A 9 -8.88 13.27 -6.93
N HIS A 10 -7.74 13.96 -6.77
CA HIS A 10 -7.65 15.11 -5.88
C HIS A 10 -6.55 16.10 -6.30
N GLN A 11 -6.67 17.35 -5.85
CA GLN A 11 -5.70 18.42 -6.16
C GLN A 11 -4.26 18.06 -5.74
N MET A 12 -4.10 17.21 -4.72
CA MET A 12 -2.80 16.76 -4.21
C MET A 12 -1.97 16.02 -5.28
N GLU A 13 -2.60 15.46 -6.31
CA GLU A 13 -1.90 14.88 -7.46
C GLU A 13 -1.05 15.91 -8.22
N LYS A 14 -1.34 17.21 -8.07
CA LYS A 14 -0.50 18.28 -8.63
C LYS A 14 0.93 18.23 -8.09
N MET A 15 1.14 17.74 -6.86
CA MET A 15 2.49 17.53 -6.36
C MET A 15 3.25 16.51 -7.22
N GLN A 16 2.61 15.41 -7.64
CA GLN A 16 3.22 14.47 -8.59
C GLN A 16 3.50 15.16 -9.93
N ALA A 17 2.59 15.98 -10.45
CA ALA A 17 2.80 16.73 -11.69
C ALA A 17 3.99 17.71 -11.62
N PHE A 18 4.22 18.34 -10.46
CA PHE A 18 5.41 19.16 -10.22
C PHE A 18 6.68 18.32 -10.23
N ILE A 19 6.67 17.14 -9.59
CA ILE A 19 7.81 16.23 -9.61
C ILE A 19 8.06 15.68 -11.02
N ASP A 20 7.01 15.39 -11.80
CA ASP A 20 7.12 14.97 -13.20
C ASP A 20 7.80 16.05 -14.04
N PHE A 21 7.39 17.31 -13.87
CA PHE A 21 8.03 18.44 -14.54
C PHE A 21 9.50 18.58 -14.12
N ILE A 22 9.80 18.57 -12.81
CA ILE A 22 11.17 18.66 -12.31
C ILE A 22 12.02 17.53 -12.90
N PHE A 23 11.51 16.31 -12.91
CA PHE A 23 12.26 15.17 -13.42
C PHE A 23 12.52 15.28 -14.93
N HIS A 24 11.50 15.54 -15.74
CA HIS A 24 11.60 15.50 -17.21
C HIS A 24 12.16 16.79 -17.83
N GLU A 25 11.74 17.95 -17.31
CA GLU A 25 12.02 19.25 -17.92
C GLU A 25 13.21 19.96 -17.27
N VAL A 26 13.52 19.64 -16.01
CA VAL A 26 14.63 20.26 -15.28
C VAL A 26 15.83 19.31 -15.19
N TRP A 27 15.68 18.15 -14.53
CA TRP A 27 16.80 17.22 -14.33
C TRP A 27 17.22 16.52 -15.62
N CYS A 28 16.30 15.90 -16.37
CA CYS A 28 16.68 15.16 -17.58
C CYS A 28 17.24 16.05 -18.70
N LYS A 29 17.00 17.37 -18.66
CA LYS A 29 17.54 18.34 -19.62
C LYS A 29 18.78 19.08 -19.12
N ALA A 30 19.17 18.86 -17.87
CA ALA A 30 20.31 19.53 -17.24
C ALA A 30 21.61 19.54 -18.08
N PRO A 31 22.00 18.46 -18.79
CA PRO A 31 23.21 18.48 -19.62
C PRO A 31 23.21 19.55 -20.73
N ALA A 32 22.04 20.01 -21.16
CA ALA A 32 21.88 20.99 -22.24
C ALA A 32 21.38 22.37 -21.76
N SER A 33 20.96 22.50 -20.50
CA SER A 33 20.29 23.70 -19.98
C SER A 33 21.21 24.73 -19.32
N GLY A 34 22.49 24.40 -19.12
CA GLY A 34 23.46 25.31 -18.49
C GLY A 34 23.35 25.33 -16.96
N ASP A 35 23.57 26.49 -16.35
CA ASP A 35 23.54 26.65 -14.89
C ASP A 35 22.10 26.55 -14.34
N TYR A 36 21.97 26.15 -13.07
CA TYR A 36 20.68 26.06 -12.41
C TYR A 36 20.10 27.46 -12.13
N GLY A 37 18.81 27.66 -12.46
CA GLY A 37 18.13 28.94 -12.25
C GLY A 37 16.61 28.80 -12.20
N LEU A 38 15.92 29.86 -11.75
CA LEU A 38 14.45 29.90 -11.69
C LEU A 38 13.81 29.90 -13.08
N ASP A 39 14.54 30.33 -14.11
CA ASP A 39 14.09 30.33 -15.50
C ASP A 39 13.78 28.91 -16.03
N LEU A 40 14.42 27.88 -15.45
CA LEU A 40 14.14 26.47 -15.75
C LEU A 40 12.68 26.06 -15.47
N PHE A 41 11.97 26.82 -14.65
CA PHE A 41 10.59 26.52 -14.25
C PHE A 41 9.53 27.34 -15.00
N LEU A 42 9.91 28.28 -15.88
CA LEU A 42 8.98 29.20 -16.56
C LEU A 42 7.88 28.49 -17.36
N ALA A 43 8.16 27.30 -17.90
CA ALA A 43 7.18 26.50 -18.63
C ALA A 43 6.08 25.90 -17.74
N ASN A 44 6.24 25.95 -16.42
CA ASN A 44 5.22 25.57 -15.43
C ASN A 44 4.99 26.73 -14.45
N PRO A 45 4.06 27.67 -14.75
CA PRO A 45 3.88 28.90 -13.96
C PRO A 45 3.59 28.66 -12.47
N GLU A 46 2.77 27.66 -12.15
CA GLU A 46 2.43 27.37 -10.74
C GLU A 46 3.64 26.84 -9.97
N LEU A 47 4.45 25.96 -10.59
CA LEU A 47 5.69 25.49 -9.97
C LEU A 47 6.73 26.60 -9.90
N HIS A 48 6.84 27.45 -10.92
CA HIS A 48 7.73 28.61 -10.90
C HIS A 48 7.41 29.56 -9.74
N GLU A 49 6.13 29.83 -9.48
CA GLU A 49 5.70 30.61 -8.30
C GLU A 49 6.12 29.94 -6.99
N VAL A 50 5.97 28.61 -6.87
CA VAL A 50 6.41 27.85 -5.68
C VAL A 50 7.93 27.92 -5.52
N MET A 51 8.70 27.68 -6.57
CA MET A 51 10.17 27.72 -6.54
C MET A 51 10.68 29.13 -6.26
N THR A 52 10.03 30.16 -6.78
CA THR A 52 10.34 31.57 -6.48
C THR A 52 10.06 31.88 -5.02
N ALA A 53 8.92 31.44 -4.48
CA ALA A 53 8.60 31.63 -3.07
C ALA A 53 9.64 30.92 -2.17
N PHE A 54 10.00 29.67 -2.49
CA PHE A 54 10.99 28.90 -1.75
C PHE A 54 12.41 29.48 -1.82
N HIS A 55 12.74 30.21 -2.89
CA HIS A 55 14.04 30.87 -3.01
C HIS A 55 14.24 32.00 -1.98
N TYR A 56 13.15 32.60 -1.49
CA TYR A 56 13.16 33.68 -0.50
C TYR A 56 12.61 33.25 0.87
N ASP A 57 12.46 31.95 1.10
CA ASP A 57 11.90 31.37 2.33
C ASP A 57 12.97 30.52 3.02
N ASP A 58 13.47 31.01 4.16
CA ASP A 58 14.50 30.36 4.98
C ASP A 58 13.93 29.22 5.87
N SER A 59 12.68 28.81 5.65
CA SER A 59 12.11 27.67 6.37
C SER A 59 12.77 26.36 5.93
N ASN A 60 12.97 25.45 6.89
CA ASN A 60 13.56 24.14 6.65
C ASN A 60 12.89 23.36 5.50
N GLY A 61 11.58 23.53 5.28
CA GLY A 61 10.85 22.85 4.21
C GLY A 61 11.17 23.42 2.82
N ALA A 62 11.28 24.74 2.71
CA ALA A 62 11.62 25.43 1.48
C ALA A 62 13.07 25.13 1.08
N GLU A 63 14.02 25.33 2.01
CA GLU A 63 15.44 24.99 1.83
C GLU A 63 15.65 23.52 1.47
N PHE A 64 14.91 22.62 2.13
CA PHE A 64 14.93 21.20 1.82
C PHE A 64 14.54 20.97 0.36
N PHE A 65 13.39 21.48 -0.07
CA PHE A 65 12.87 21.18 -1.40
C PHE A 65 13.73 21.82 -2.49
N SER A 66 13.93 23.14 -2.45
CA SER A 66 14.66 23.88 -3.48
C SER A 66 16.12 23.44 -3.57
N GLY A 67 16.79 23.30 -2.42
CA GLY A 67 18.18 22.88 -2.36
C GLY A 67 18.39 21.45 -2.85
N HIS A 68 17.46 20.52 -2.60
CA HIS A 68 17.56 19.17 -3.17
C HIS A 68 17.33 19.16 -4.68
N VAL A 69 16.39 19.95 -5.20
CA VAL A 69 16.15 20.06 -6.64
C VAL A 69 17.41 20.55 -7.36
N GLU A 70 18.08 21.57 -6.82
CA GLU A 70 19.35 22.10 -7.34
C GLU A 70 20.49 21.07 -7.27
N ARG A 71 20.69 20.43 -6.11
CA ARG A 71 21.76 19.42 -5.97
C ARG A 71 21.57 18.26 -6.93
N ILE A 72 20.34 17.77 -7.09
CA ILE A 72 20.04 16.68 -8.02
C ILE A 72 20.24 17.13 -9.47
N TYR A 73 19.88 18.38 -9.81
CA TYR A 73 20.18 18.97 -11.12
C TYR A 73 21.68 18.90 -11.43
N GLY A 74 22.55 19.29 -10.48
CA GLY A 74 23.99 19.21 -10.64
C GLY A 74 24.53 17.78 -10.86
N PHE A 75 23.88 16.76 -10.31
CA PHE A 75 24.22 15.37 -10.63
C PHE A 75 23.74 14.95 -12.02
N PHE A 76 22.58 15.42 -12.45
CA PHE A 76 22.03 15.11 -13.76
C PHE A 76 22.78 15.82 -14.90
N SER A 77 23.35 17.01 -14.67
CA SER A 77 24.04 17.81 -15.69
C SER A 77 25.28 17.14 -16.29
N VAL A 78 25.86 16.16 -15.60
CA VAL A 78 27.03 15.39 -16.06
C VAL A 78 26.69 13.99 -16.58
N LEU A 79 25.40 13.62 -16.61
CA LEU A 79 24.97 12.33 -17.12
C LEU A 79 24.97 12.31 -18.65
N SER A 80 25.35 11.17 -19.22
CA SER A 80 25.19 10.90 -20.66
C SER A 80 23.72 10.68 -21.04
N ASP A 81 23.38 10.88 -22.30
CA ASP A 81 22.04 10.60 -22.84
C ASP A 81 21.56 9.18 -22.55
N ALA A 82 22.46 8.20 -22.54
CA ALA A 82 22.13 6.81 -22.24
C ALA A 82 21.72 6.64 -20.76
N GLN A 83 22.43 7.30 -19.84
CA GLN A 83 22.08 7.31 -18.42
C GLN A 83 20.77 8.06 -18.18
N ILE A 84 20.55 9.20 -18.82
CA ILE A 84 19.28 9.95 -18.75
C ILE A 84 18.12 9.07 -19.21
N ARG A 85 18.24 8.38 -20.36
CA ARG A 85 17.22 7.43 -20.84
C ARG A 85 16.94 6.32 -19.84
N GLN A 86 17.98 5.79 -19.17
CA GLN A 86 17.79 4.78 -18.13
C GLN A 86 17.01 5.32 -16.93
N PHE A 87 17.33 6.53 -16.46
CA PHE A 87 16.56 7.18 -15.40
C PHE A 87 15.11 7.43 -15.80
N GLN A 88 14.85 7.82 -17.05
CA GLN A 88 13.48 7.99 -17.55
C GLN A 88 12.69 6.68 -17.54
N GLN A 89 13.33 5.56 -17.95
CA GLN A 89 12.72 4.23 -17.87
C GLN A 89 12.41 3.83 -16.43
N TRP A 90 13.34 4.07 -15.49
CA TRP A 90 13.13 3.81 -14.07
C TRP A 90 12.04 4.69 -13.46
N TYR A 91 11.99 5.97 -13.82
CA TYR A 91 10.97 6.91 -13.36
C TYR A 91 9.57 6.46 -13.80
N GLN A 92 9.43 6.13 -15.08
CA GLN A 92 8.19 5.61 -15.64
C GLN A 92 7.80 4.28 -14.96
N GLY A 93 8.74 3.34 -14.85
CA GLY A 93 8.47 2.02 -14.30
C GLY A 93 8.06 2.06 -12.82
N ASN A 94 8.71 2.88 -12.00
CA ASN A 94 8.37 3.05 -10.58
C ASN A 94 6.99 3.71 -10.37
N ASN A 95 6.50 4.49 -11.34
CA ASN A 95 5.24 5.21 -11.26
C ASN A 95 4.04 4.52 -11.93
N ASP A 96 4.27 3.49 -12.75
CA ASP A 96 3.23 2.66 -13.36
C ASP A 96 2.82 1.51 -12.42
N LEU A 97 2.21 1.86 -11.28
CA LEU A 97 1.91 0.94 -10.18
C LEU A 97 1.07 -0.27 -10.62
N GLU A 98 0.18 -0.10 -11.58
CA GLU A 98 -0.64 -1.20 -12.10
C GLU A 98 0.24 -2.25 -12.78
N LYS A 99 1.18 -1.83 -13.66
CA LYS A 99 2.14 -2.76 -14.27
C LYS A 99 3.15 -3.31 -13.28
N VAL A 100 3.56 -2.52 -12.28
CA VAL A 100 4.41 -3.04 -11.20
C VAL A 100 3.74 -4.22 -10.52
N CYS A 101 2.47 -4.03 -10.14
CA CYS A 101 1.64 -5.02 -9.46
C CYS A 101 1.37 -6.25 -10.33
N ALA A 102 1.14 -6.04 -11.63
CA ALA A 102 0.96 -7.13 -12.60
C ALA A 102 2.24 -7.91 -12.92
N ASN A 103 3.39 -7.54 -12.34
CA ASN A 103 4.69 -8.11 -12.67
C ASN A 103 5.01 -8.04 -14.18
N ASP A 104 4.67 -6.91 -14.81
CA ASP A 104 4.90 -6.73 -16.24
C ASP A 104 6.41 -6.78 -16.54
N PRO A 105 6.87 -7.68 -17.43
CA PRO A 105 8.29 -7.82 -17.76
C PRO A 105 8.88 -6.59 -18.48
N ALA A 106 8.05 -5.74 -19.09
CA ALA A 106 8.49 -4.49 -19.70
C ALA A 106 8.74 -3.38 -18.67
N THR A 107 8.25 -3.53 -17.43
CA THR A 107 8.38 -2.52 -16.38
C THR A 107 9.70 -2.64 -15.65
N GLN A 108 10.60 -1.69 -15.91
CA GLN A 108 11.88 -1.57 -15.24
C GLN A 108 11.75 -0.77 -13.94
N LEU A 109 11.94 -1.45 -12.81
CA LEU A 109 12.00 -0.79 -11.52
C LEU A 109 13.43 -0.40 -11.18
N ALA A 110 13.57 0.68 -10.41
CA ALA A 110 14.79 0.97 -9.69
C ALA A 110 14.51 1.14 -8.20
N ARG A 111 15.40 0.59 -7.38
CA ARG A 111 15.53 0.93 -5.96
C ARG A 111 16.76 1.82 -5.80
N TYR A 112 16.86 2.50 -4.66
CA TYR A 112 18.07 3.29 -4.35
C TYR A 112 19.34 2.44 -4.43
N GLY A 113 19.27 1.17 -4.03
CA GLY A 113 20.40 0.23 -4.14
C GLY A 113 20.84 -0.03 -5.58
N ASP A 114 19.90 -0.10 -6.52
CA ASP A 114 20.20 -0.35 -7.94
C ASP A 114 20.88 0.90 -8.57
N ILE A 115 20.40 2.10 -8.21
CA ILE A 115 21.00 3.37 -8.65
C ILE A 115 22.40 3.55 -8.04
N ALA A 116 22.58 3.19 -6.77
CA ALA A 116 23.82 3.37 -6.05
C ALA A 116 25.01 2.56 -6.60
N VAL A 117 24.75 1.52 -7.42
CA VAL A 117 25.80 0.74 -8.10
C VAL A 117 26.69 1.64 -8.94
N ASN A 118 26.10 2.59 -9.68
CA ASN A 118 26.84 3.49 -10.58
C ASN A 118 26.76 4.96 -10.17
N HIS A 119 25.81 5.32 -9.31
CA HIS A 119 25.49 6.71 -8.95
C HIS A 119 25.22 6.86 -7.45
N LYS A 120 26.19 6.44 -6.62
CA LYS A 120 26.05 6.39 -5.15
C LYS A 120 25.54 7.69 -4.54
N ASP A 121 26.17 8.82 -4.84
CA ASP A 121 25.84 10.10 -4.20
C ASP A 121 24.50 10.65 -4.70
N LEU A 122 24.18 10.46 -5.98
CA LEU A 122 22.87 10.77 -6.53
C LEU A 122 21.78 9.89 -5.88
N ALA A 123 22.02 8.59 -5.66
CA ALA A 123 21.08 7.72 -4.95
C ALA A 123 20.80 8.23 -3.52
N VAL A 124 21.81 8.76 -2.83
CA VAL A 124 21.65 9.38 -1.51
C VAL A 124 20.80 10.65 -1.59
N GLN A 125 21.07 11.55 -2.56
CA GLN A 125 20.28 12.77 -2.73
C GLN A 125 18.82 12.48 -3.09
N LEU A 126 18.59 11.58 -4.04
CA LEU A 126 17.25 11.09 -4.39
C LEU A 126 16.57 10.48 -3.15
N GLY A 127 17.30 9.70 -2.37
CA GLY A 127 16.82 9.09 -1.14
C GLY A 127 16.31 10.11 -0.14
N THR A 128 17.10 11.15 0.15
CA THR A 128 16.71 12.20 1.08
C THR A 128 15.52 13.00 0.55
N PHE A 129 15.56 13.39 -0.73
CA PHE A 129 14.50 14.16 -1.38
C PHE A 129 13.16 13.42 -1.37
N PHE A 130 13.09 12.24 -2.00
CA PHE A 130 11.85 11.49 -2.15
C PHE A 130 11.27 10.99 -0.81
N LYS A 131 12.10 10.73 0.21
CA LYS A 131 11.59 10.35 1.54
C LYS A 131 10.96 11.51 2.30
N GLY A 132 11.40 12.75 2.03
CA GLY A 132 10.95 13.98 2.67
C GLY A 132 9.78 14.69 1.96
N LEU A 133 9.41 14.27 0.74
CA LEU A 133 8.30 14.89 -0.01
C LEU A 133 6.95 14.82 0.71
N TYR A 134 6.74 13.83 1.59
CA TYR A 134 5.51 13.68 2.38
C TYR A 134 5.59 14.31 3.77
N SER A 135 6.63 15.10 4.05
CA SER A 135 6.81 15.74 5.35
C SER A 135 5.81 16.88 5.53
N GLN A 136 5.28 17.02 6.75
CA GLN A 136 4.38 18.12 7.09
C GLN A 136 5.09 19.49 7.03
N SER A 137 6.40 19.53 7.26
CA SER A 137 7.21 20.75 7.11
C SER A 137 7.25 21.28 5.67
N LEU A 138 7.09 20.40 4.68
CA LEU A 138 6.99 20.78 3.27
C LEU A 138 5.53 21.01 2.86
N LEU A 139 4.66 20.03 3.12
CA LEU A 139 3.27 20.07 2.65
C LEU A 139 2.44 21.20 3.29
N ASN A 140 2.85 21.74 4.45
CA ASN A 140 2.17 22.85 5.10
C ASN A 140 2.69 24.24 4.67
N LEU A 141 3.71 24.33 3.83
CA LEU A 141 4.17 25.62 3.31
C LEU A 141 3.07 26.25 2.46
N VAL A 142 2.70 27.49 2.80
CA VAL A 142 1.54 28.18 2.23
C VAL A 142 1.61 28.25 0.70
N ALA A 143 2.78 28.57 0.16
CA ALA A 143 3.00 28.66 -1.29
C ALA A 143 2.73 27.32 -2.00
N LEU A 144 3.15 26.20 -1.40
CA LEU A 144 2.92 24.88 -1.97
C LEU A 144 1.48 24.38 -1.74
N ARG A 145 1.01 24.42 -0.48
CA ARG A 145 -0.34 23.99 -0.08
C ARG A 145 -1.43 24.71 -0.87
N GLY A 146 -1.24 26.00 -1.15
CA GLY A 146 -2.18 26.77 -1.98
C GLY A 146 -2.31 26.25 -3.41
N LYS A 147 -1.30 25.54 -3.94
CA LYS A 147 -1.33 24.94 -5.29
C LYS A 147 -1.77 23.49 -5.29
N ILE A 148 -1.30 22.69 -4.33
CA ILE A 148 -1.53 21.24 -4.29
C ILE A 148 -2.75 20.84 -3.44
N GLY A 149 -3.33 21.75 -2.66
CA GLY A 149 -4.43 21.43 -1.76
C GLY A 149 -3.96 20.76 -0.47
N ASP A 150 -4.87 20.05 0.18
CA ASP A 150 -4.67 19.53 1.54
C ASP A 150 -4.77 18.00 1.63
N ILE A 151 -3.87 17.41 2.41
CA ILE A 151 -3.80 15.96 2.60
C ILE A 151 -4.96 15.40 3.45
N ASP A 152 -5.45 16.18 4.42
CA ASP A 152 -6.56 15.77 5.27
C ASP A 152 -7.88 15.88 4.50
N ASP A 153 -8.03 16.89 3.62
CA ASP A 153 -9.15 16.98 2.67
C ASP A 153 -9.22 15.74 1.76
N HIS A 154 -8.08 15.37 1.15
CA HIS A 154 -8.00 14.12 0.39
C HIS A 154 -8.41 12.91 1.23
N TYR A 155 -7.94 12.80 2.48
CA TYR A 155 -8.30 11.67 3.34
C TYR A 155 -9.81 11.62 3.62
N GLN A 156 -10.46 12.76 3.85
CA GLN A 156 -11.90 12.82 4.05
C GLN A 156 -12.66 12.35 2.81
N MET A 157 -12.30 12.84 1.62
CA MET A 157 -12.88 12.36 0.37
C MET A 157 -12.63 10.85 0.15
N PHE A 158 -11.43 10.38 0.51
CA PHE A 158 -11.05 8.98 0.40
C PHE A 158 -11.95 8.07 1.23
N VAL A 159 -12.14 8.39 2.52
CA VAL A 159 -12.97 7.55 3.42
C VAL A 159 -14.46 7.65 3.11
N GLN A 160 -14.92 8.76 2.55
CA GLN A 160 -16.29 8.91 2.03
C GLN A 160 -16.53 8.05 0.78
N ALA A 161 -15.53 7.85 -0.08
CA ALA A 161 -15.64 6.94 -1.22
C ALA A 161 -15.49 5.47 -0.81
N ASN A 162 -14.67 5.20 0.21
CA ASN A 162 -14.27 3.84 0.64
C ASN A 162 -14.92 3.44 1.97
N LYS A 163 -16.25 3.33 1.99
CA LYS A 163 -17.08 3.15 3.21
C LYS A 163 -17.07 1.76 3.84
N ALA A 164 -16.19 0.85 3.39
CA ALA A 164 -16.13 -0.51 3.95
C ALA A 164 -15.78 -0.50 5.45
N GLY A 165 -15.06 0.53 5.92
CA GLY A 165 -14.65 0.67 7.32
C GLY A 165 -13.66 -0.40 7.81
N LYS A 166 -13.26 -1.33 6.93
CA LYS A 166 -12.34 -2.44 7.21
C LYS A 166 -11.06 -2.29 6.41
N CYS A 167 -9.95 -2.72 7.00
CA CYS A 167 -8.66 -2.75 6.33
C CYS A 167 -8.67 -3.81 5.21
N PRO A 168 -8.49 -3.46 3.92
CA PRO A 168 -8.56 -4.41 2.81
C PRO A 168 -7.42 -5.43 2.84
N PHE A 169 -6.32 -5.12 3.54
CA PHE A 169 -5.17 -6.00 3.62
C PHE A 169 -5.42 -7.17 4.57
N CYS A 170 -6.14 -6.99 5.68
CA CYS A 170 -6.38 -8.10 6.62
C CYS A 170 -7.84 -8.51 6.75
N GLY A 171 -8.79 -7.61 6.48
CA GLY A 171 -10.22 -7.80 6.72
C GLY A 171 -10.63 -7.84 8.20
N VAL A 172 -9.67 -7.85 9.12
CA VAL A 172 -9.90 -8.00 10.57
C VAL A 172 -10.12 -6.64 11.23
N ASN A 173 -9.12 -5.76 11.14
CA ASN A 173 -9.14 -4.47 11.82
C ASN A 173 -9.94 -3.43 11.04
N ASP A 174 -10.58 -2.54 11.79
CA ASP A 174 -11.24 -1.36 11.23
C ASP A 174 -10.22 -0.34 10.72
N LEU A 175 -10.70 0.57 9.87
CA LEU A 175 -10.01 1.80 9.50
C LEU A 175 -10.76 2.99 10.11
N LEU A 176 -10.03 4.04 10.45
CA LEU A 176 -10.63 5.31 10.87
C LEU A 176 -11.38 5.97 9.70
N GLY A 177 -12.71 5.86 9.68
CA GLY A 177 -13.59 6.42 8.66
C GLY A 177 -13.98 7.89 8.89
N GLU A 178 -14.96 8.38 8.11
CA GLU A 178 -15.40 9.80 8.05
C GLU A 178 -15.81 10.43 9.39
N TYR A 179 -16.19 9.60 10.37
CA TYR A 179 -16.60 10.07 11.70
C TYR A 179 -15.45 10.16 12.71
N HIS A 180 -14.19 10.09 12.26
CA HIS A 180 -13.01 10.26 13.10
C HIS A 180 -12.27 11.56 12.77
N ASN A 181 -11.75 12.23 13.79
CA ASN A 181 -10.87 13.40 13.64
C ASN A 181 -9.38 13.01 13.43
N LYS A 182 -9.08 11.71 13.47
CA LYS A 182 -7.77 11.13 13.18
C LYS A 182 -7.88 10.30 11.90
N ARG A 183 -6.74 10.09 11.26
CA ARG A 183 -6.63 9.29 10.04
C ARG A 183 -5.59 8.19 10.17
N GLU A 184 -5.77 7.14 9.38
CA GLU A 184 -4.73 6.16 9.16
C GLU A 184 -3.51 6.80 8.49
N ALA A 185 -2.34 6.21 8.74
CA ALA A 185 -1.17 6.53 7.95
C ALA A 185 -1.37 6.04 6.50
N TYR A 186 -0.93 6.83 5.53
CA TYR A 186 -0.80 6.36 4.16
C TYR A 186 0.41 5.43 4.08
N ASP A 187 0.15 4.14 3.95
CA ASP A 187 1.18 3.16 3.61
C ASP A 187 1.70 3.46 2.20
N HIS A 188 3.02 3.41 2.05
CA HIS A 188 3.65 3.48 0.74
C HIS A 188 3.74 2.06 0.22
N TYR A 189 2.85 1.71 -0.69
CA TYR A 189 2.63 0.35 -1.14
C TYR A 189 3.94 -0.29 -1.61
N LEU A 190 4.62 0.37 -2.55
CA LEU A 190 6.05 0.28 -2.77
C LEU A 190 6.77 1.16 -1.73
N PRO A 191 7.57 0.60 -0.81
CA PRO A 191 8.12 1.36 0.30
C PRO A 191 9.05 2.48 -0.18
N LYS A 192 8.78 3.72 0.26
CA LYS A 192 9.67 4.88 0.01
C LYS A 192 11.09 4.70 0.57
N ALA A 193 11.29 3.73 1.46
CA ALA A 193 12.60 3.35 1.96
C ALA A 193 13.48 2.72 0.87
N LEU A 194 12.85 2.03 -0.10
CA LEU A 194 13.50 1.26 -1.16
C LEU A 194 13.39 1.96 -2.51
N TYR A 195 12.23 2.53 -2.83
CA TYR A 195 11.92 3.07 -4.15
C TYR A 195 12.04 4.60 -4.20
N PRO A 196 12.78 5.16 -5.18
CA PRO A 196 12.64 6.55 -5.60
C PRO A 196 11.41 6.76 -6.49
N PHE A 197 11.13 8.03 -6.80
CA PHE A 197 10.20 8.47 -7.84
C PHE A 197 8.70 8.33 -7.55
N ASN A 198 8.28 7.47 -6.61
CA ASN A 198 6.86 7.17 -6.38
C ASN A 198 6.35 7.50 -4.96
N SER A 199 7.13 8.24 -4.16
CA SER A 199 6.77 8.57 -2.77
C SER A 199 5.54 9.46 -2.64
N ILE A 200 5.24 10.29 -3.66
CA ILE A 200 4.09 11.19 -3.67
C ILE A 200 3.01 10.77 -4.68
N ASN A 201 3.20 9.63 -5.34
CA ASN A 201 2.23 9.10 -6.27
C ASN A 201 1.06 8.53 -5.47
N PHE A 202 -0.13 9.11 -5.60
CA PHE A 202 -1.31 8.70 -4.83
C PHE A 202 -1.78 7.28 -5.18
N ARG A 203 -1.37 6.73 -6.32
CA ARG A 203 -1.58 5.31 -6.66
C ARG A 203 -0.67 4.36 -5.86
N ASN A 204 0.36 4.90 -5.20
CA ASN A 204 1.26 4.20 -4.28
C ASN A 204 0.93 4.47 -2.80
N LEU A 205 -0.03 5.36 -2.49
CA LEU A 205 -0.35 5.77 -1.13
C LEU A 205 -1.71 5.20 -0.69
N VAL A 206 -1.67 4.16 0.13
CA VAL A 206 -2.87 3.39 0.52
C VAL A 206 -3.12 3.47 2.01
N PRO A 207 -4.29 3.93 2.48
CA PRO A 207 -4.65 3.79 3.88
C PRO A 207 -4.62 2.32 4.31
N ALA A 208 -4.02 2.04 5.45
CA ALA A 208 -3.91 0.70 6.00
C ALA A 208 -3.96 0.78 7.53
N CYS A 209 -4.61 -0.19 8.18
CA CYS A 209 -4.63 -0.21 9.63
C CYS A 209 -3.20 -0.33 10.20
N HIS A 210 -3.01 0.19 11.42
CA HIS A 210 -1.71 0.22 12.09
C HIS A 210 -0.97 -1.12 12.04
N HIS A 211 -1.64 -2.24 12.32
CA HIS A 211 -0.99 -3.55 12.30
C HIS A 211 -0.47 -3.93 10.90
N CYS A 212 -1.29 -3.75 9.85
CA CYS A 212 -0.87 -4.09 8.50
C CYS A 212 0.34 -3.25 8.06
N ASN A 213 0.29 -1.94 8.31
CA ASN A 213 1.35 -1.01 7.91
C ASN A 213 2.61 -1.15 8.79
N SER A 214 2.45 -0.95 10.09
CA SER A 214 3.57 -0.71 11.01
C SER A 214 4.06 -1.97 11.73
N SER A 215 3.28 -3.06 11.79
CA SER A 215 3.71 -4.31 12.44
C SER A 215 4.15 -5.37 11.43
N TYR A 216 3.37 -5.58 10.36
CA TYR A 216 3.60 -6.70 9.43
C TYR A 216 4.35 -6.28 8.15
N LYS A 217 3.84 -5.29 7.41
CA LYS A 217 4.44 -4.87 6.15
C LYS A 217 5.75 -4.14 6.38
N THR A 218 5.76 -3.11 7.22
CA THR A 218 6.91 -2.24 7.47
C THR A 218 7.55 -1.75 6.16
N SER A 219 8.77 -2.18 5.86
CA SER A 219 9.51 -1.90 4.62
C SER A 219 9.67 -3.12 3.71
N LYS A 220 8.92 -4.21 3.94
CA LYS A 220 8.91 -5.37 3.04
C LYS A 220 8.57 -4.93 1.63
N ASP A 221 9.32 -5.46 0.67
CA ASP A 221 9.13 -5.17 -0.75
C ASP A 221 8.06 -6.11 -1.33
N PRO A 222 6.87 -5.60 -1.72
CA PRO A 222 5.86 -6.46 -2.30
C PRO A 222 6.24 -6.88 -3.73
N ALA A 223 7.01 -6.08 -4.47
CA ALA A 223 7.31 -6.35 -5.87
C ALA A 223 8.41 -7.41 -6.09
N TYR A 224 9.08 -7.83 -5.02
CA TYR A 224 10.15 -8.83 -5.06
C TYR A 224 9.99 -9.88 -3.95
N THR A 225 10.42 -11.11 -4.23
CA THR A 225 10.51 -12.17 -3.22
C THR A 225 11.46 -11.75 -2.08
N PRO A 226 11.21 -12.20 -0.83
CA PRO A 226 12.15 -11.99 0.26
C PRO A 226 13.55 -12.47 -0.11
N LYS A 227 14.57 -11.83 0.46
CA LYS A 227 15.96 -12.24 0.24
C LYS A 227 16.18 -13.63 0.84
N ASP A 228 16.51 -14.59 0.00
CA ASP A 228 16.87 -15.95 0.37
C ASP A 228 18.34 -16.18 -0.03
N PRO A 229 19.24 -16.57 0.89
CA PRO A 229 20.63 -16.88 0.55
C PRO A 229 20.79 -17.95 -0.54
N ALA A 230 19.81 -18.84 -0.69
CA ALA A 230 19.82 -19.96 -1.63
C ALA A 230 19.10 -19.66 -2.95
N ARG A 231 18.40 -18.53 -3.08
CA ARG A 231 17.60 -18.19 -4.28
C ARG A 231 17.81 -16.75 -4.73
N ALA A 232 17.80 -16.55 -6.04
CA ALA A 232 17.83 -15.20 -6.59
C ALA A 232 16.56 -14.44 -6.18
N VAL A 233 16.71 -13.15 -5.91
CA VAL A 233 15.56 -12.24 -5.73
C VAL A 233 14.85 -12.11 -7.06
N GLN A 234 13.55 -12.42 -7.10
CA GLN A 234 12.74 -12.38 -8.31
C GLN A 234 11.58 -11.41 -8.15
N ARG A 235 11.19 -10.78 -9.26
CA ARG A 235 9.95 -10.01 -9.30
C ARG A 235 8.75 -10.95 -9.15
N ARG A 236 7.69 -10.48 -8.51
CA ARG A 236 6.45 -11.24 -8.28
C ARG A 236 5.23 -10.34 -8.42
N ALA A 237 4.10 -10.93 -8.80
CA ALA A 237 2.83 -10.21 -8.84
C ALA A 237 2.31 -9.90 -7.44
N VAL A 238 1.57 -8.80 -7.34
CA VAL A 238 0.86 -8.40 -6.14
C VAL A 238 -0.45 -7.71 -6.52
N PHE A 239 -1.45 -7.77 -5.65
CA PHE A 239 -2.73 -7.11 -5.92
C PHE A 239 -2.58 -5.59 -6.03
N TYR A 240 -2.98 -5.02 -7.17
CA TYR A 240 -3.05 -3.57 -7.32
C TYR A 240 -4.16 -2.97 -6.43
N PRO A 241 -3.85 -2.04 -5.50
CA PRO A 241 -4.84 -1.55 -4.54
C PRO A 241 -6.04 -0.83 -5.13
N TYR A 242 -5.91 -0.29 -6.34
CA TYR A 242 -6.95 0.47 -7.03
C TYR A 242 -7.49 -0.24 -8.27
N LYS A 243 -7.38 -1.58 -8.32
CA LYS A 243 -7.89 -2.37 -9.43
C LYS A 243 -9.40 -2.12 -9.59
N PRO A 244 -9.90 -1.73 -10.79
CA PRO A 244 -11.32 -1.39 -10.97
C PRO A 244 -12.29 -2.55 -10.69
N ALA A 245 -11.87 -3.77 -10.98
CA ALA A 245 -12.65 -4.98 -10.72
C ALA A 245 -12.16 -5.67 -9.45
N ALA A 246 -13.08 -5.91 -8.53
CA ALA A 246 -12.81 -6.69 -7.33
C ALA A 246 -12.52 -8.15 -7.70
N GLN A 247 -11.44 -8.69 -7.13
CA GLN A 247 -11.14 -10.12 -7.12
C GLN A 247 -11.69 -10.72 -5.82
N SER A 248 -12.45 -11.80 -5.89
CA SER A 248 -12.80 -12.56 -4.68
C SER A 248 -11.63 -13.45 -4.27
N ILE A 249 -11.32 -13.46 -2.98
CA ILE A 249 -10.39 -14.42 -2.37
C ILE A 249 -11.22 -15.52 -1.74
N GLU A 250 -10.97 -16.74 -2.14
CA GLU A 250 -11.56 -17.95 -1.57
C GLU A 250 -10.69 -18.41 -0.41
N LEU A 251 -11.33 -18.81 0.69
CA LEU A 251 -10.67 -19.38 1.86
C LEU A 251 -11.42 -20.63 2.29
N GLN A 252 -10.71 -21.75 2.34
CA GLN A 252 -11.16 -22.99 2.95
C GLN A 252 -10.27 -23.28 4.16
N ILE A 253 -10.88 -23.85 5.19
CA ILE A 253 -10.20 -24.18 6.44
C ILE A 253 -10.37 -25.68 6.68
N THR A 254 -9.30 -26.33 7.10
CA THR A 254 -9.32 -27.71 7.59
C THR A 254 -8.75 -27.74 8.98
N LEU A 255 -9.43 -28.46 9.87
CA LEU A 255 -9.07 -28.64 11.27
C LEU A 255 -8.65 -30.09 11.50
N GLN A 256 -7.59 -30.32 12.27
CA GLN A 256 -7.05 -31.68 12.49
C GLN A 256 -7.85 -32.50 13.50
N HIS A 257 -8.59 -31.86 14.41
CA HIS A 257 -9.35 -32.54 15.45
C HIS A 257 -10.56 -31.73 15.93
N SER A 258 -11.49 -32.40 16.61
CA SER A 258 -12.75 -31.82 17.13
C SER A 258 -12.65 -31.19 18.52
N ASP A 259 -11.54 -31.35 19.25
CA ASP A 259 -11.32 -30.69 20.54
C ASP A 259 -10.98 -29.19 20.37
N ILE A 260 -11.96 -28.37 19.99
CA ILE A 260 -11.77 -26.95 19.65
C ILE A 260 -11.28 -26.13 20.86
N ALA A 261 -11.58 -26.56 22.08
CA ALA A 261 -11.07 -25.92 23.29
C ALA A 261 -9.53 -25.90 23.32
N LYS A 262 -8.88 -26.92 22.74
CA LYS A 262 -7.41 -27.04 22.65
C LYS A 262 -6.84 -26.67 21.29
N LEU A 263 -7.64 -26.12 20.38
CA LEU A 263 -7.19 -25.79 19.02
C LEU A 263 -6.00 -24.83 19.05
N ALA A 264 -4.89 -25.22 18.42
CA ALA A 264 -3.70 -24.41 18.24
C ALA A 264 -3.45 -24.12 16.74
N PRO A 265 -2.60 -23.13 16.40
CA PRO A 265 -2.32 -22.78 15.00
C PRO A 265 -1.79 -23.94 14.14
N ALA A 266 -1.12 -24.92 14.75
CA ALA A 266 -0.60 -26.10 14.05
C ALA A 266 -1.72 -27.04 13.56
N ASP A 267 -2.88 -26.99 14.20
CA ASP A 267 -4.03 -27.86 13.91
C ASP A 267 -4.92 -27.31 12.78
N ILE A 268 -4.53 -26.14 12.23
CA ILE A 268 -5.31 -25.40 11.24
C ILE A 268 -4.54 -25.33 9.94
N THR A 269 -5.18 -25.80 8.86
CA THR A 269 -4.70 -25.59 7.48
C THR A 269 -5.61 -24.60 6.78
N LEU A 270 -5.01 -23.58 6.14
CA LEU A 270 -5.71 -22.58 5.36
C LEU A 270 -5.41 -22.81 3.88
N HIS A 271 -6.44 -22.94 3.06
CA HIS A 271 -6.32 -23.07 1.61
C HIS A 271 -6.93 -21.84 0.96
N PHE A 272 -6.10 -21.09 0.23
CA PHE A 272 -6.50 -19.85 -0.43
C PHE A 272 -6.65 -20.05 -1.94
N GLY A 273 -7.61 -19.35 -2.53
CA GLY A 273 -7.86 -19.32 -3.97
C GLY A 273 -8.40 -17.96 -4.44
N PRO A 274 -8.69 -17.81 -5.73
CA PRO A 274 -8.57 -18.83 -6.78
C PRO A 274 -7.14 -18.96 -7.34
N ALA A 275 -6.84 -20.10 -7.98
CA ALA A 275 -5.51 -20.39 -8.54
C ALA A 275 -5.03 -19.37 -9.59
N ALA A 276 -5.95 -18.68 -10.27
CA ALA A 276 -5.65 -17.65 -11.26
C ALA A 276 -4.88 -16.44 -10.70
N VAL A 277 -4.90 -16.23 -9.39
CA VAL A 277 -4.17 -15.14 -8.69
C VAL A 277 -3.29 -15.68 -7.56
N ALA A 278 -2.80 -16.92 -7.72
CA ALA A 278 -2.02 -17.59 -6.68
C ALA A 278 -0.75 -16.81 -6.31
N GLU A 279 -0.06 -16.21 -7.28
CA GLU A 279 1.15 -15.43 -7.01
C GLU A 279 0.83 -14.18 -6.16
N GLU A 280 -0.24 -13.44 -6.49
CA GLU A 280 -0.66 -12.29 -5.70
C GLU A 280 -1.13 -12.67 -4.30
N ILE A 281 -1.76 -13.85 -4.14
CA ILE A 281 -2.13 -14.41 -2.84
C ILE A 281 -0.88 -14.69 -2.02
N GLU A 282 0.12 -15.38 -2.57
CA GLU A 282 1.36 -15.69 -1.85
C GLU A 282 2.09 -14.40 -1.41
N THR A 283 2.20 -13.41 -2.31
CA THR A 283 2.77 -12.10 -1.95
C THR A 283 1.98 -11.43 -0.84
N TRP A 284 0.64 -11.44 -0.92
CA TRP A 284 -0.22 -10.85 0.09
C TRP A 284 -0.06 -11.53 1.47
N LYS A 285 0.02 -12.86 1.50
CA LYS A 285 0.23 -13.62 2.73
C LYS A 285 1.57 -13.29 3.37
N ASP A 286 2.65 -13.26 2.57
CA ASP A 286 4.00 -12.93 3.02
C ASP A 286 4.10 -11.49 3.57
N VAL A 287 3.60 -10.51 2.81
CA VAL A 287 3.72 -9.09 3.18
C VAL A 287 2.96 -8.79 4.46
N TYR A 288 1.74 -9.32 4.62
CA TYR A 288 0.84 -8.94 5.72
C TYR A 288 0.66 -10.01 6.82
N GLY A 289 1.43 -11.11 6.75
CA GLY A 289 1.42 -12.18 7.75
C GLY A 289 0.07 -12.88 7.89
N ILE A 290 -0.62 -13.11 6.78
CA ILE A 290 -2.05 -13.45 6.81
C ILE A 290 -2.32 -14.81 7.46
N GLU A 291 -1.52 -15.83 7.16
CA GLU A 291 -1.76 -17.17 7.70
C GLU A 291 -1.63 -17.21 9.22
N GLU A 292 -0.55 -16.63 9.75
CA GLU A 292 -0.34 -16.50 11.19
C GLU A 292 -1.53 -15.80 11.85
N ARG A 293 -1.92 -14.63 11.32
CA ARG A 293 -2.97 -13.79 11.90
C ARG A 293 -4.33 -14.47 11.88
N TYR A 294 -4.67 -15.16 10.79
CA TYR A 294 -5.94 -15.85 10.70
C TYR A 294 -5.97 -17.04 11.65
N LYS A 295 -4.93 -17.88 11.68
CA LYS A 295 -4.82 -18.99 12.64
C LYS A 295 -4.90 -18.50 14.08
N ALA A 296 -4.18 -17.45 14.44
CA ALA A 296 -4.23 -16.86 15.77
C ALA A 296 -5.66 -16.41 16.14
N LYS A 297 -6.36 -15.72 15.22
CA LYS A 297 -7.73 -15.27 15.43
C LYS A 297 -8.72 -16.43 15.63
N LEU A 298 -8.53 -17.54 14.93
CA LEU A 298 -9.35 -18.74 15.07
C LEU A 298 -9.15 -19.45 16.43
N CYS A 299 -7.95 -19.34 17.02
CA CYS A 299 -7.63 -19.92 18.32
C CYS A 299 -8.04 -19.03 19.52
N THR A 300 -8.33 -17.74 19.29
CA THR A 300 -8.64 -16.77 20.36
C THR A 300 -10.02 -17.00 20.97
N GLU A 301 -10.10 -16.97 22.30
CA GLU A 301 -11.33 -17.14 23.09
C GLU A 301 -12.45 -16.19 22.64
N SER A 302 -12.15 -14.89 22.53
CA SER A 302 -13.12 -13.85 22.15
C SER A 302 -13.39 -13.74 20.64
N ASP A 303 -12.84 -14.63 19.82
CA ASP A 303 -13.02 -14.64 18.37
C ASP A 303 -13.44 -16.03 17.89
N GLY A 304 -12.55 -16.83 17.31
CA GLY A 304 -12.90 -18.11 16.69
C GLY A 304 -13.63 -19.05 17.64
N LYS A 305 -13.17 -19.17 18.88
CA LYS A 305 -13.84 -20.00 19.89
C LYS A 305 -15.21 -19.44 20.27
N ALA A 306 -15.34 -18.13 20.52
CA ALA A 306 -16.62 -17.48 20.75
C ALA A 306 -17.60 -17.64 19.58
N TRP A 307 -17.12 -17.64 18.33
CA TRP A 307 -17.97 -17.90 17.16
C TRP A 307 -18.60 -19.29 17.19
N LEU A 308 -17.88 -20.29 17.70
CA LEU A 308 -18.39 -21.64 17.86
C LEU A 308 -19.37 -21.72 19.05
N THR A 309 -19.01 -21.15 20.20
CA THR A 309 -19.86 -21.06 21.39
C THR A 309 -21.21 -20.42 21.08
N GLN A 310 -21.23 -19.36 20.27
CA GLN A 310 -22.47 -18.73 19.82
C GLN A 310 -23.42 -19.70 19.11
N VAL A 311 -22.90 -20.65 18.33
CA VAL A 311 -23.73 -21.64 17.63
C VAL A 311 -24.12 -22.80 18.55
N LEU A 312 -23.18 -23.29 19.36
CA LEU A 312 -23.40 -24.47 20.21
C LEU A 312 -24.26 -24.18 21.44
N ASP A 313 -24.08 -23.01 22.06
CA ASP A 313 -24.67 -22.72 23.37
C ASP A 313 -25.80 -21.71 23.20
N GLU A 314 -25.49 -20.48 22.74
CA GLU A 314 -26.48 -19.38 22.70
C GLU A 314 -27.68 -19.72 21.80
N TRP A 315 -27.46 -20.34 20.64
CA TRP A 315 -28.55 -20.70 19.73
C TRP A 315 -29.37 -21.89 20.21
N LYS A 316 -28.73 -22.89 20.83
CA LYS A 316 -29.44 -24.04 21.41
C LYS A 316 -30.28 -23.63 22.62
N GLU A 317 -29.79 -22.75 23.48
CA GLU A 317 -30.56 -22.20 24.60
C GLU A 317 -31.82 -21.46 24.13
N LEU A 318 -31.78 -20.85 22.95
CA LEU A 318 -32.93 -20.21 22.30
C LEU A 318 -33.82 -21.17 21.50
N GLY A 319 -33.55 -22.48 21.55
CA GLY A 319 -34.31 -23.51 20.84
C GLY A 319 -34.17 -23.46 19.32
N ARG A 320 -33.06 -22.92 18.80
CA ARG A 320 -32.79 -22.80 17.36
C ARG A 320 -31.83 -23.87 16.85
N ASP A 321 -32.01 -24.26 15.60
CA ASP A 321 -31.13 -25.22 14.92
C ASP A 321 -29.80 -24.55 14.51
N PRO A 322 -28.63 -25.11 14.87
CA PRO A 322 -27.33 -24.70 14.32
C PRO A 322 -27.30 -24.54 12.80
N GLN A 323 -28.08 -25.33 12.07
CA GLN A 323 -28.15 -25.25 10.61
C GLN A 323 -28.76 -23.93 10.13
N ASP A 324 -29.75 -23.39 10.85
CA ASP A 324 -30.35 -22.09 10.53
C ASP A 324 -29.34 -20.95 10.72
N PHE A 325 -28.45 -21.08 11.71
CA PHE A 325 -27.33 -20.14 11.90
C PHE A 325 -26.39 -20.17 10.71
N LEU A 326 -25.96 -21.36 10.28
CA LEU A 326 -25.02 -21.52 9.17
C LEU A 326 -25.62 -21.00 7.84
N GLN A 327 -26.93 -21.18 7.62
CA GLN A 327 -27.63 -20.60 6.48
C GLN A 327 -27.64 -19.06 6.54
N THR A 328 -27.97 -18.50 7.72
CA THR A 328 -27.95 -17.04 7.95
C THR A 328 -26.55 -16.46 7.73
N LEU A 329 -25.52 -17.14 8.25
CA LEU A 329 -24.13 -16.75 8.09
C LEU A 329 -23.70 -16.83 6.62
N THR A 330 -24.15 -17.84 5.87
CA THR A 330 -23.91 -17.93 4.42
C THR A 330 -24.45 -16.70 3.68
N PHE A 331 -25.70 -16.34 3.96
CA PHE A 331 -26.32 -15.16 3.37
C PHE A 331 -25.60 -13.87 3.74
N ASN A 332 -25.25 -13.70 5.02
CA ASN A 332 -24.53 -12.54 5.52
C ASN A 332 -23.13 -12.43 4.92
N THR A 333 -22.39 -13.54 4.82
CA THR A 333 -21.06 -13.57 4.21
C THR A 333 -21.11 -13.17 2.74
N LYS A 334 -22.12 -13.62 2.00
CA LYS A 334 -22.30 -13.23 0.58
C LYS A 334 -22.57 -11.74 0.40
N LYS A 335 -23.34 -11.13 1.32
CA LYS A 335 -23.70 -9.70 1.23
C LYS A 335 -22.68 -8.77 1.87
N ARG A 336 -22.05 -9.22 2.95
CA ARG A 336 -21.20 -8.43 3.85
C ARG A 336 -20.05 -9.31 4.38
N PRO A 337 -19.11 -9.70 3.50
CA PRO A 337 -18.04 -10.64 3.87
C PRO A 337 -17.13 -10.10 4.97
N PHE A 338 -16.95 -8.79 5.10
CA PHE A 338 -16.00 -8.21 6.07
C PHE A 338 -16.65 -7.77 7.39
N THR A 339 -17.98 -7.74 7.46
CA THR A 339 -18.69 -7.52 8.73
C THR A 339 -18.44 -8.71 9.64
N ASP A 340 -18.09 -8.45 10.91
CA ASP A 340 -17.81 -9.47 11.94
C ASP A 340 -16.86 -10.59 11.48
N CYS A 341 -15.93 -10.26 10.57
CA CYS A 341 -15.01 -11.20 9.95
C CYS A 341 -15.72 -12.41 9.28
N ASN A 342 -16.92 -12.23 8.71
CA ASN A 342 -17.70 -13.30 8.07
C ASN A 342 -16.89 -14.13 7.05
N PHE A 343 -15.98 -13.50 6.30
CA PHE A 343 -15.09 -14.15 5.34
C PHE A 343 -14.16 -15.19 5.97
N LEU A 344 -13.87 -15.07 7.27
CA LEU A 344 -13.06 -16.00 8.06
C LEU A 344 -13.92 -16.88 8.97
N LYS A 345 -14.97 -16.31 9.58
CA LYS A 345 -15.92 -17.01 10.46
C LYS A 345 -16.66 -18.12 9.74
N LYS A 346 -17.16 -17.87 8.53
CA LYS A 346 -17.90 -18.87 7.76
C LYS A 346 -17.07 -20.11 7.44
N PRO A 347 -15.89 -20.02 6.79
CA PRO A 347 -15.11 -21.21 6.48
C PRO A 347 -14.61 -21.93 7.76
N PHE A 348 -14.43 -21.21 8.88
CA PHE A 348 -14.08 -21.86 10.14
C PHE A 348 -15.23 -22.71 10.70
N LEU A 349 -16.45 -22.17 10.73
CA LEU A 349 -17.61 -22.93 11.21
C LEU A 349 -17.99 -24.06 10.25
N ASP A 350 -17.77 -23.89 8.94
CA ASP A 350 -17.88 -25.00 7.98
C ASP A 350 -16.89 -26.12 8.29
N ALA A 351 -15.64 -25.77 8.63
CA ALA A 351 -14.64 -26.76 9.03
C ALA A 351 -15.04 -27.47 10.33
N CYS A 352 -15.58 -26.76 11.32
CA CYS A 352 -16.13 -27.36 12.55
C CYS A 352 -17.28 -28.35 12.26
N HIS A 353 -18.19 -27.99 11.36
CA HIS A 353 -19.28 -28.88 10.94
C HIS A 353 -18.76 -30.14 10.23
N GLN A 354 -17.77 -29.98 9.34
CA GLN A 354 -17.15 -31.11 8.62
C GLN A 354 -16.49 -32.15 9.52
N ILE A 355 -15.93 -31.72 10.67
CA ILE A 355 -15.32 -32.62 11.65
C ILE A 355 -16.28 -33.06 12.77
N GLY A 356 -17.57 -32.74 12.65
CA GLY A 356 -18.62 -33.18 13.57
C GLY A 356 -18.69 -32.44 14.90
N VAL A 357 -18.17 -31.20 14.98
CA VAL A 357 -18.31 -30.35 16.16
C VAL A 357 -19.66 -29.62 16.18
N LEU A 358 -20.18 -29.26 14.99
CA LEU A 358 -21.46 -28.57 14.80
C LEU A 358 -22.54 -29.44 14.18
#